data_AF-A0A6N7D7N4-F1
#
_entry.id   AF-A0A6N7D7N4-F1
#
_cell.length_a   1.000
_cell.length_b   1.000
_cell.length_c   1.000
_cell.angle_alpha   90.00
_cell.angle_beta   90.00
_cell.angle_gamma   90.00
#
_symmetry.space_group_name_H-M   'P 1'
#
loop_
_entity.id
_entity.type
_entity.pdbx_description
1 polymer ?
#
loop_
_entity_poly.entity_id
_entity_poly.type
_entity_poly.pdbx_seq_one_letter_code
_entity_poly.pdbx_strand_id
1 'polypeptide(L)'
;MRLRHRPPMPTDDARALRLQLDALVRENAVLARELAAAQERSMQLRHAQAAEVARLEAALIRSRAEAIAQRTAAAAAREELAALRQAVPGLPRRVELLAHVERLMEALHSLRRDRLGRQLREERLARAAARPAPPTGGLREKAVLCVGREPGLAALSQRLVEIAGGRFLRHDGGDAAADGGTEDAAALEASLQAADLVICQTGCLSHGAYWRVQDHCRRTGKQCVLLDQPAQTVQVVRGPRELQATAQAPQE
;
A
#
# COMPACT_ATOMS: atom_id res chain seq x y z
N MET A 1 8.58 -56.83 106.74
CA MET A 1 8.83 -56.08 105.49
C MET A 1 9.77 -54.92 105.84
N ARG A 2 11.09 -55.08 105.64
CA ARG A 2 12.09 -54.12 106.15
C ARG A 2 12.07 -52.84 105.28
N LEU A 3 11.54 -51.75 105.84
CA LEU A 3 11.67 -50.40 105.31
C LEU A 3 13.15 -50.01 105.39
N ARG A 4 13.83 -49.94 104.24
CA ARG A 4 15.17 -49.35 104.17
C ARG A 4 15.01 -47.86 104.48
N HIS A 5 15.36 -47.46 105.70
CA HIS A 5 15.44 -46.06 106.08
C HIS A 5 16.59 -45.45 105.28
N ARG A 6 16.26 -44.62 104.28
CA ARG A 6 17.26 -43.87 103.54
C ARG A 6 17.86 -42.83 104.51
N PRO A 7 19.19 -42.77 104.69
CA PRO A 7 19.80 -41.78 105.55
C PRO A 7 19.50 -40.36 105.02
N PRO A 8 19.41 -39.34 105.90
CA PRO A 8 19.18 -37.97 105.46
C PRO A 8 20.33 -37.52 104.55
N MET A 9 19.98 -36.94 103.41
CA MET A 9 20.96 -36.36 102.47
C MET A 9 21.74 -35.25 103.19
N PRO A 10 23.06 -35.10 102.93
CA PRO A 10 23.82 -33.99 103.48
C PRO A 10 23.21 -32.67 103.00
N THR A 11 23.16 -31.67 103.89
CA THR A 11 22.41 -30.42 103.72
C THR A 11 22.81 -29.62 102.47
N ASP A 12 24.05 -29.79 102.00
CA ASP A 12 24.56 -29.13 100.81
C ASP A 12 23.95 -29.69 99.51
N ASP A 13 23.69 -31.00 99.44
CA ASP A 13 23.02 -31.63 98.29
C ASP A 13 21.55 -31.20 98.18
N ALA A 14 20.87 -31.08 99.33
CA ALA A 14 19.49 -30.60 99.37
C ALA A 14 19.38 -29.12 98.93
N ARG A 15 20.38 -28.31 99.28
CA ARG A 15 20.47 -26.91 98.85
C ARG A 15 20.77 -26.80 97.35
N ALA A 16 21.69 -27.60 96.83
CA ALA A 16 22.01 -27.64 95.41
C ALA A 16 20.80 -28.04 94.55
N LEU A 17 20.07 -29.09 94.97
CA LEU A 17 18.85 -29.53 94.29
C LEU A 17 17.76 -28.45 94.27
N ARG A 18 17.61 -27.70 95.37
CA ARG A 18 16.64 -26.59 95.44
C ARG A 18 17.02 -25.45 94.49
N LEU A 19 18.29 -25.08 94.41
CA LEU A 19 18.77 -24.06 93.48
C LEU A 19 18.56 -24.47 92.02
N GLN A 20 18.78 -25.76 91.71
CA GLN A 20 18.53 -26.32 90.38
C GLN A 20 17.04 -26.32 90.03
N LEU A 21 16.17 -26.67 90.98
CA LEU A 21 14.73 -26.58 90.81
C LEU A 21 14.28 -25.14 90.55
N ASP A 22 14.78 -24.18 91.34
CA ASP A 22 14.47 -22.76 91.15
C ASP A 22 14.94 -22.24 89.78
N ALA A 23 16.09 -22.72 89.29
CA ALA A 23 16.57 -22.40 87.95
C ALA A 23 15.65 -22.96 86.86
N LEU A 24 15.25 -24.23 86.96
CA LEU A 24 14.31 -24.85 86.02
C LEU A 24 12.94 -24.19 86.02
N VAL A 25 12.44 -23.75 87.19
CA VAL A 25 11.17 -23.00 87.27
C VAL A 25 11.29 -21.67 86.54
N ARG A 26 12.41 -20.96 86.70
CA ARG A 26 12.66 -19.70 85.96
C ARG A 26 12.75 -19.95 84.46
N GLU A 27 13.45 -20.98 84.02
CA GLU A 27 13.56 -21.36 82.60
C GLU A 27 12.20 -21.72 82.00
N ASN A 28 11.40 -22.56 82.68
CA ASN A 28 10.05 -22.90 82.25
C ASN A 28 9.15 -21.65 82.15
N ALA A 29 9.29 -20.70 83.07
CA ALA A 29 8.53 -19.46 82.99
C ALA A 29 8.93 -18.60 81.78
N VAL A 30 10.21 -18.58 81.40
CA VAL A 30 10.68 -17.92 80.16
C VAL A 30 10.11 -18.64 78.94
N LEU A 31 10.26 -19.96 78.87
CA LEU A 31 9.75 -20.77 77.75
C LEU A 31 8.23 -20.64 77.57
N ALA A 32 7.48 -20.59 78.66
CA ALA A 32 6.03 -20.39 78.62
C ALA A 32 5.65 -19.03 78.01
N ARG A 33 6.38 -17.96 78.35
CA ARG A 33 6.17 -16.64 77.75
C ARG A 33 6.52 -16.60 76.28
N GLU A 34 7.65 -17.19 75.90
CA GLU A 34 8.08 -17.26 74.50
C GLU A 34 7.11 -18.09 73.64
N LEU A 35 6.62 -19.21 74.18
CA LEU A 35 5.60 -20.02 73.52
C LEU A 35 4.29 -19.26 73.36
N ALA A 36 3.82 -18.58 74.41
CA ALA A 36 2.61 -17.76 74.33
C ALA A 36 2.76 -16.65 73.28
N ALA A 37 3.90 -15.95 73.26
CA ALA A 37 4.18 -14.92 72.26
C ALA A 37 4.26 -15.49 70.84
N ALA A 38 4.85 -16.67 70.65
CA ALA A 38 4.89 -17.35 69.36
C ALA A 38 3.49 -17.82 68.90
N GLN A 39 2.68 -18.35 69.83
CA GLN A 39 1.29 -18.74 69.57
C GLN A 39 0.43 -17.55 69.18
N GLU A 40 0.58 -16.42 69.88
CA GLU A 40 -0.14 -15.20 69.57
C GLU A 40 0.22 -14.68 68.17
N ARG A 41 1.51 -14.59 67.84
CA ARG A 41 1.95 -14.22 66.47
C ARG A 41 1.38 -15.15 65.40
N SER A 42 1.36 -16.46 65.68
CA SER A 42 0.79 -17.45 64.75
C SER A 42 -0.73 -17.32 64.59
N MET A 43 -1.46 -17.06 65.68
CA MET A 43 -2.90 -16.81 65.63
C MET A 43 -3.21 -15.53 64.85
N GLN A 44 -2.48 -14.44 65.12
CA GLN A 44 -2.62 -13.17 64.40
C GLN A 44 -2.40 -13.35 62.89
N LEU A 45 -1.33 -14.06 62.50
CA LEU A 45 -1.09 -14.35 61.08
C LEU A 45 -2.22 -15.18 60.45
N ARG A 46 -2.70 -16.23 61.14
CA ARG A 46 -3.82 -17.06 60.65
C ARG A 46 -5.10 -16.25 60.49
N HIS A 47 -5.41 -15.37 61.43
CA HIS A 47 -6.58 -14.50 61.33
C HIS A 47 -6.46 -13.51 60.17
N ALA A 48 -5.29 -12.89 60.00
CA ALA A 48 -5.04 -11.99 58.86
C ALA A 48 -5.15 -12.73 57.52
N GLN A 49 -4.58 -13.93 57.41
CA GLN A 49 -4.69 -14.77 56.22
C GLN A 49 -6.14 -15.19 55.93
N ALA A 50 -6.89 -15.61 56.95
CA ALA A 50 -8.30 -15.99 56.80
C ALA A 50 -9.16 -14.81 56.33
N ALA A 51 -8.91 -13.61 56.85
CA ALA A 51 -9.59 -12.40 56.41
C ALA A 51 -9.27 -12.07 54.95
N GLU A 52 -8.01 -12.22 54.53
CA GLU A 52 -7.62 -11.97 53.15
C GLU A 52 -8.21 -13.01 52.19
N VAL A 53 -8.21 -14.29 52.55
CA VAL A 53 -8.87 -15.35 51.78
C VAL A 53 -10.35 -15.04 51.60
N ALA A 54 -11.06 -14.69 52.68
CA ALA A 54 -12.48 -14.33 52.61
C ALA A 54 -12.72 -13.11 51.69
N ARG A 55 -11.84 -12.11 51.75
CA ARG A 55 -11.90 -10.92 50.87
C ARG A 55 -11.73 -11.29 49.40
N LEU A 56 -10.74 -12.12 49.09
CA LEU A 56 -10.45 -12.58 47.73
C LEU A 56 -11.56 -13.50 47.19
N GLU A 57 -12.09 -14.40 48.01
CA GLU A 57 -13.24 -15.24 47.64
C GLU A 57 -14.47 -14.40 47.32
N ALA A 58 -14.77 -13.39 48.15
CA ALA A 58 -15.86 -12.46 47.89
C ALA A 58 -15.64 -11.67 46.58
N ALA A 59 -14.40 -11.25 46.29
CA ALA A 59 -14.06 -10.57 45.04
C ALA A 59 -14.22 -11.49 43.82
N LEU A 60 -13.79 -12.75 43.93
CA LEU A 60 -13.94 -13.76 42.89
C LEU A 60 -15.41 -14.05 42.59
N ILE A 61 -16.24 -14.19 43.64
CA ILE A 61 -17.68 -14.41 43.49
C ILE A 61 -18.33 -13.21 42.78
N ARG A 62 -18.01 -11.97 43.18
CA ARG A 62 -18.52 -10.75 42.51
C ARG A 62 -18.14 -10.71 41.04
N SER A 63 -16.85 -10.91 40.72
CA SER A 63 -16.36 -10.91 39.34
C SER A 63 -17.02 -12.01 38.48
N ARG A 64 -17.23 -13.21 39.06
CA ARG A 64 -17.96 -14.28 38.38
C ARG A 64 -19.42 -13.91 38.14
N ALA A 65 -20.10 -13.30 39.11
CA ALA A 65 -21.48 -12.85 38.95
C ALA A 65 -21.61 -11.80 37.84
N GLU A 66 -20.70 -10.83 37.79
CA GLU A 66 -20.64 -9.81 36.72
C GLU A 66 -20.43 -10.46 35.34
N ALA A 67 -19.49 -11.40 35.22
CA ALA A 67 -19.23 -12.11 33.97
C ALA A 67 -20.44 -12.94 33.51
N ILE A 68 -21.15 -13.59 34.44
CA ILE A 68 -22.39 -14.31 34.14
C ILE A 68 -23.46 -13.34 33.65
N ALA A 69 -23.68 -12.23 34.35
CA ALA A 69 -24.67 -11.21 33.97
C ALA A 69 -24.39 -10.66 32.56
N GLN A 70 -23.14 -10.31 32.26
CA GLN A 70 -22.74 -9.83 30.93
C GLN A 70 -22.94 -10.89 29.84
N ARG A 71 -22.57 -12.14 30.10
CA ARG A 71 -22.76 -13.24 29.14
C ARG A 71 -24.24 -13.51 28.85
N THR A 72 -25.07 -13.50 29.89
CA THR A 72 -26.52 -13.68 29.74
C THR A 72 -27.14 -12.53 28.97
N ALA A 73 -26.79 -11.28 29.28
CA ALA A 73 -27.27 -10.11 28.52
C ALA A 73 -26.85 -10.17 27.04
N ALA A 74 -25.60 -10.57 26.76
CA ALA A 74 -25.13 -10.73 25.39
C ALA A 74 -25.81 -11.89 24.66
N ALA A 75 -26.21 -12.96 25.35
CA ALA A 75 -26.99 -14.04 24.76
C ALA A 75 -28.39 -13.55 24.39
N ALA A 76 -29.09 -12.88 25.31
CA ALA A 76 -30.42 -12.30 25.07
C ALA A 76 -30.41 -11.32 23.88
N ALA A 77 -29.43 -10.40 23.82
CA ALA A 77 -29.31 -9.46 22.71
C ALA A 77 -29.08 -10.14 21.35
N ARG A 78 -28.36 -11.27 21.32
CA ARG A 78 -28.17 -12.05 20.09
C ARG A 78 -29.46 -12.73 19.64
N GLU A 79 -30.23 -13.25 20.59
CA GLU A 79 -31.54 -13.86 20.32
C GLU A 79 -32.52 -12.82 19.78
N GLU A 80 -32.60 -11.63 20.39
CA GLU A 80 -33.41 -10.52 19.90
C GLU A 80 -33.01 -10.10 18.48
N LEU A 81 -31.70 -9.95 18.21
CA LEU A 81 -31.21 -9.63 16.87
C LEU A 81 -31.55 -10.72 15.85
N ALA A 82 -31.46 -11.99 16.24
CA ALA A 82 -31.86 -13.11 15.39
C ALA A 82 -33.38 -13.07 15.11
N ALA A 83 -34.20 -12.81 16.12
CA ALA A 83 -35.65 -12.65 15.96
C ALA A 83 -36.00 -11.48 15.03
N LEU A 84 -35.35 -10.32 15.18
CA LEU A 84 -35.54 -9.18 14.28
C LEU A 84 -35.13 -9.49 12.83
N ARG A 85 -34.03 -10.21 12.64
CA ARG A 85 -33.61 -10.68 11.30
C ARG A 85 -34.62 -11.62 10.67
N GLN A 86 -35.22 -12.52 11.46
CA GLN A 86 -36.28 -13.41 11.00
C GLN A 86 -37.59 -12.66 10.71
N ALA A 87 -37.91 -11.63 11.50
CA ALA A 87 -39.08 -10.78 11.28
C ALA A 87 -39.01 -9.97 9.98
N VAL A 88 -37.81 -9.70 9.46
CA VAL A 88 -37.60 -8.97 8.19
C VAL A 88 -36.84 -9.85 7.18
N PRO A 89 -37.50 -10.86 6.60
CA PRO A 89 -36.87 -11.70 5.58
C PRO A 89 -36.48 -10.87 4.35
N GLY A 90 -35.27 -11.09 3.83
CA GLY A 90 -34.77 -10.43 2.62
C GLY A 90 -34.09 -9.06 2.84
N LEU A 91 -34.01 -8.56 4.07
CA LEU A 91 -33.26 -7.32 4.38
C LEU A 91 -31.79 -7.37 3.92
N PRO A 92 -31.00 -8.43 4.17
CA PRO A 92 -29.61 -8.49 3.70
C PRO A 92 -29.51 -8.34 2.18
N ARG A 93 -30.41 -9.00 1.44
CA ARG A 93 -30.46 -8.93 -0.01
C ARG A 93 -30.81 -7.52 -0.51
N ARG A 94 -31.73 -6.82 0.18
CA ARG A 94 -32.07 -5.43 -0.15
C ARG A 94 -30.88 -4.48 0.06
N VAL A 95 -30.12 -4.66 1.14
CA VAL A 95 -28.90 -3.87 1.40
C VAL A 95 -27.84 -4.14 0.33
N GLU A 96 -27.60 -5.39 -0.05
CA GLU A 96 -26.69 -5.75 -1.14
C GLU A 96 -27.11 -5.13 -2.48
N LEU A 97 -28.41 -5.17 -2.79
CA LEU A 97 -28.96 -4.62 -4.02
C LEU A 97 -28.78 -3.10 -4.06
N LEU A 98 -29.05 -2.38 -2.96
CA LEU A 98 -28.80 -0.94 -2.87
C LEU A 98 -27.33 -0.61 -3.15
N ALA A 99 -26.41 -1.32 -2.49
CA ALA A 99 -24.98 -1.14 -2.73
C ALA A 99 -24.58 -1.46 -4.18
N HIS A 100 -25.23 -2.44 -4.82
CA HIS A 100 -24.98 -2.74 -6.23
C HIS A 100 -25.50 -1.66 -7.17
N VAL A 101 -26.70 -1.14 -6.92
CA VAL A 101 -27.28 -0.02 -7.68
C VAL A 101 -26.39 1.21 -7.58
N GLU A 102 -25.89 1.55 -6.39
CA GLU A 102 -24.94 2.65 -6.20
C GLU A 102 -23.67 2.48 -7.04
N ARG A 103 -23.09 1.26 -7.05
CA ARG A 103 -21.93 0.95 -7.90
C ARG A 103 -22.22 1.08 -9.39
N LEU A 104 -23.37 0.59 -9.85
CA LEU A 104 -23.77 0.70 -11.25
C LEU A 104 -23.99 2.15 -11.66
N MET A 105 -24.60 2.96 -10.80
CA MET A 105 -24.79 4.39 -11.03
C MET A 105 -23.44 5.11 -11.18
N GLU A 106 -22.47 4.84 -10.30
CA GLU A 106 -21.15 5.43 -10.41
C GLU A 106 -20.43 5.01 -11.71
N ALA A 107 -20.52 3.73 -12.08
CA ALA A 107 -19.96 3.23 -13.33
C ALA A 107 -20.63 3.85 -14.57
N LEU A 108 -21.95 4.06 -14.54
CA LEU A 108 -22.64 4.76 -15.62
C LEU A 108 -22.19 6.22 -15.72
N HIS A 109 -22.03 6.91 -14.58
CA HIS A 109 -21.56 8.30 -14.56
C HIS A 109 -20.11 8.43 -15.05
N SER A 110 -19.22 7.50 -14.71
CA SER A 110 -17.85 7.50 -15.22
C SER A 110 -17.80 7.25 -16.73
N LEU A 111 -18.50 6.21 -17.21
CA LEU A 111 -18.59 5.92 -18.65
C LEU A 111 -19.18 7.08 -19.45
N ARG A 112 -20.20 7.75 -18.92
CA ARG A 112 -20.83 8.90 -19.57
C ARG A 112 -19.88 10.10 -19.65
N ARG A 113 -19.09 10.34 -18.59
CA ARG A 113 -18.02 11.37 -18.58
C ARG A 113 -16.93 11.05 -19.59
N ASP A 114 -16.48 9.80 -19.65
CA ASP A 114 -15.44 9.37 -20.58
C ASP A 114 -15.89 9.50 -22.03
N ARG A 115 -17.14 9.10 -22.33
CA ARG A 115 -17.71 9.23 -23.67
C ARG A 115 -17.80 10.69 -24.10
N LEU A 116 -18.31 11.57 -23.24
CA LEU A 116 -18.38 13.01 -23.53
C LEU A 116 -16.96 13.59 -23.73
N GLY A 117 -16.00 13.17 -22.89
CA GLY A 117 -14.61 13.58 -23.03
C GLY A 117 -13.97 13.13 -24.34
N ARG A 118 -14.27 11.92 -24.83
CA ARG A 118 -13.82 11.44 -26.15
C ARG A 118 -14.46 12.23 -27.29
N GLN A 119 -15.78 12.43 -27.25
CA GLN A 119 -16.51 13.21 -28.27
C GLN A 119 -15.95 14.63 -28.39
N LEU A 120 -15.75 15.33 -27.28
CA LEU A 120 -15.17 16.68 -27.29
C LEU A 120 -13.73 16.70 -27.84
N ARG A 121 -12.93 15.66 -27.58
CA ARG A 121 -11.57 15.55 -28.15
C ARG A 121 -11.63 15.32 -29.66
N GLU A 122 -12.50 14.42 -30.12
CA GLU A 122 -12.72 14.16 -31.54
C GLU A 122 -13.20 15.42 -32.28
N GLU A 123 -14.17 16.15 -31.72
CA GLU A 123 -14.64 17.42 -32.27
C GLU A 123 -13.52 18.47 -32.35
N ARG A 124 -12.67 18.58 -31.31
CA ARG A 124 -11.52 19.49 -31.33
C ARG A 124 -10.49 19.10 -32.39
N LEU A 125 -10.20 17.82 -32.53
CA LEU A 125 -9.29 17.30 -33.56
C LEU A 125 -9.85 17.54 -34.97
N ALA A 126 -11.15 17.27 -35.17
CA ALA A 126 -11.83 17.54 -36.43
C ALA A 126 -11.83 19.03 -36.79
N ARG A 127 -12.10 19.92 -35.82
CA ARG A 127 -12.01 21.38 -35.99
C ARG A 127 -10.58 21.84 -36.31
N ALA A 128 -9.57 21.26 -35.65
CA ALA A 128 -8.17 21.57 -35.94
C ALA A 128 -7.77 21.12 -37.35
N ALA A 129 -8.22 19.94 -37.79
CA ALA A 129 -7.97 19.42 -39.14
C ALA A 129 -8.71 20.21 -40.23
N ALA A 130 -9.89 20.76 -39.93
CA ALA A 130 -10.65 21.61 -40.84
C ALA A 130 -10.08 23.04 -40.97
N ARG A 131 -9.13 23.44 -40.11
CA ARG A 131 -8.48 24.75 -40.22
C ARG A 131 -7.52 24.73 -41.40
N PRO A 132 -7.61 25.67 -42.36
CA PRO A 132 -6.70 25.71 -43.49
C PRO A 132 -5.26 25.83 -42.98
N ALA A 133 -4.40 24.94 -43.46
CA ALA A 133 -3.00 24.91 -43.08
C ALA A 133 -2.34 26.24 -43.49
N PRO A 134 -1.50 26.86 -42.63
CA PRO A 134 -0.66 27.95 -43.09
C PRO A 134 0.22 27.45 -44.25
N PRO A 135 0.52 28.27 -45.26
CA PRO A 135 1.36 27.86 -46.38
C PRO A 135 2.73 27.45 -45.84
N THR A 136 2.96 26.14 -45.72
CA THR A 136 4.26 25.57 -45.43
C THR A 136 5.07 25.64 -46.71
N GLY A 137 6.28 26.21 -46.64
CA GLY A 137 7.26 26.05 -47.71
C GLY A 137 7.35 24.56 -48.06
N GLY A 138 7.11 24.22 -49.32
CA GLY A 138 6.71 22.89 -49.75
C GLY A 138 7.62 21.76 -49.25
N LEU A 139 7.01 20.63 -48.91
CA LEU A 139 7.70 19.35 -48.68
C LEU A 139 8.05 18.65 -50.02
N ARG A 140 7.91 19.35 -51.15
CA ARG A 140 8.27 18.85 -52.48
C ARG A 140 9.66 18.23 -52.44
N GLU A 141 9.73 16.98 -52.87
CA GLU A 141 10.95 16.14 -52.92
C GLU A 141 11.50 15.65 -51.57
N LYS A 142 10.87 15.97 -50.43
CA LYS A 142 11.33 15.51 -49.10
C LYS A 142 10.58 14.27 -48.63
N ALA A 143 11.29 13.34 -48.00
CA ALA A 143 10.73 12.16 -47.37
C ALA A 143 10.50 12.37 -45.86
N VAL A 144 9.29 12.10 -45.38
CA VAL A 144 8.90 12.24 -43.96
C VAL A 144 8.58 10.86 -43.38
N LEU A 145 9.34 10.43 -42.37
CA LEU A 145 9.12 9.18 -41.65
C LEU A 145 8.28 9.42 -40.39
N CYS A 146 7.15 8.73 -40.26
CA CYS A 146 6.39 8.65 -39.02
C CYS A 146 6.69 7.34 -38.30
N VAL A 147 7.19 7.42 -37.07
CA VAL A 147 7.46 6.27 -36.20
C VAL A 147 6.42 6.22 -35.08
N GLY A 148 5.61 5.17 -35.05
CA GLY A 148 4.60 4.95 -34.01
C GLY A 148 3.43 4.06 -34.41
N ARG A 149 2.76 3.50 -33.42
CA ARG A 149 1.68 2.52 -33.58
C ARG A 149 0.27 3.13 -33.70
N GLU A 150 0.10 4.43 -33.45
CA GLU A 150 -1.22 5.06 -33.46
C GLU A 150 -1.70 5.31 -34.92
N PRO A 151 -2.74 4.60 -35.38
CA PRO A 151 -3.11 4.59 -36.80
C PRO A 151 -3.75 5.90 -37.27
N GLY A 152 -4.43 6.65 -36.39
CA GLY A 152 -5.12 7.89 -36.74
C GLY A 152 -4.16 9.02 -37.10
N LEU A 153 -3.14 9.23 -36.27
CA LEU A 153 -2.09 10.24 -36.48
C LEU A 153 -1.18 9.88 -37.65
N ALA A 154 -0.91 8.59 -37.88
CA ALA A 154 -0.19 8.13 -39.06
C ALA A 154 -0.96 8.44 -40.35
N ALA A 155 -2.25 8.13 -40.41
CA ALA A 155 -3.09 8.41 -41.57
C ALA A 155 -3.25 9.92 -41.84
N LEU A 156 -3.36 10.73 -40.79
CA LEU A 156 -3.40 12.19 -40.91
C LEU A 156 -2.07 12.74 -41.43
N SER A 157 -0.95 12.28 -40.87
CA SER A 157 0.39 12.72 -41.26
C SER A 157 0.68 12.37 -42.72
N GLN A 158 0.29 11.17 -43.17
CA GLN A 158 0.41 10.76 -44.57
C GLN A 158 -0.28 11.75 -45.51
N ARG A 159 -1.58 12.02 -45.27
CA ARG A 159 -2.35 12.94 -46.11
C ARG A 159 -1.72 14.33 -46.17
N LEU A 160 -1.27 14.85 -45.04
CA LEU A 160 -0.67 16.20 -44.98
C LEU A 160 0.67 16.26 -45.72
N VAL A 161 1.50 15.23 -45.61
CA VAL A 161 2.79 15.15 -46.31
C VAL A 161 2.59 15.05 -47.82
N GLU A 162 1.66 14.19 -48.27
CA GLU A 162 1.35 14.02 -49.68
C GLU A 162 0.73 15.28 -50.31
N ILE A 163 -0.21 15.95 -49.62
CA ILE A 163 -0.79 17.24 -50.07
C ILE A 163 0.31 18.31 -50.23
N ALA A 164 1.32 18.30 -49.35
CA ALA A 164 2.46 19.21 -49.42
C ALA A 164 3.51 18.81 -50.47
N GLY A 165 3.29 17.71 -51.21
CA GLY A 165 4.16 17.19 -52.27
C GLY A 165 5.36 16.36 -51.77
N GLY A 166 5.37 15.96 -50.50
CA GLY A 166 6.39 15.11 -49.92
C GLY A 166 6.08 13.62 -50.03
N ARG A 167 7.08 12.78 -49.77
CA ARG A 167 6.97 11.31 -49.72
C ARG A 167 6.79 10.86 -48.27
N PHE A 168 5.72 10.13 -47.96
CA PHE A 168 5.50 9.60 -46.61
C PHE A 168 6.09 8.20 -46.43
N LEU A 169 6.75 7.97 -45.30
CA LEU A 169 7.26 6.67 -44.86
C LEU A 169 6.68 6.37 -43.48
N ARG A 170 6.42 5.10 -43.18
CA ARG A 170 5.87 4.66 -41.90
C ARG A 170 6.68 3.51 -41.33
N HIS A 171 6.92 3.59 -40.03
CA HIS A 171 7.41 2.49 -39.22
C HIS A 171 6.59 2.43 -37.92
N ASP A 172 6.22 1.25 -37.44
CA ASP A 172 5.40 1.13 -36.24
C ASP A 172 6.23 1.27 -34.95
N GLY A 173 7.53 0.97 -35.02
CA GLY A 173 8.47 1.09 -33.91
C GLY A 173 8.27 -0.02 -32.88
N GLY A 174 7.85 -1.21 -33.35
CA GLY A 174 7.71 -2.41 -32.52
C GLY A 174 9.06 -2.96 -32.02
N ASP A 175 9.00 -3.75 -30.95
CA ASP A 175 10.13 -4.57 -30.54
C ASP A 175 10.13 -5.88 -31.30
N ALA A 176 11.33 -6.27 -31.71
CA ALA A 176 11.66 -7.45 -32.48
C ALA A 176 11.59 -8.74 -31.64
N ALA A 177 10.47 -8.94 -30.93
CA ALA A 177 10.31 -9.91 -29.83
C ALA A 177 9.56 -11.20 -30.21
N ALA A 178 9.38 -11.48 -31.50
CA ALA A 178 8.95 -12.79 -31.97
C ALA A 178 9.69 -13.09 -33.28
N ASP A 179 10.76 -13.88 -33.16
CA ASP A 179 11.55 -14.48 -34.24
C ASP A 179 12.35 -13.52 -35.15
N GLY A 180 13.68 -13.45 -34.96
CA GLY A 180 14.61 -12.90 -35.97
C GLY A 180 14.86 -11.39 -35.96
N GLY A 181 14.88 -10.77 -34.78
CA GLY A 181 14.80 -9.32 -34.58
C GLY A 181 15.95 -8.39 -35.03
N THR A 182 16.69 -8.75 -36.07
CA THR A 182 17.73 -7.90 -36.69
C THR A 182 17.23 -7.21 -37.97
N GLU A 183 16.29 -7.82 -38.70
CA GLU A 183 15.78 -7.30 -39.96
C GLU A 183 14.90 -6.06 -39.77
N ASP A 184 14.01 -6.05 -38.76
CA ASP A 184 13.13 -4.91 -38.45
C ASP A 184 13.92 -3.70 -37.93
N ALA A 185 14.99 -3.94 -37.16
CA ALA A 185 15.90 -2.89 -36.73
C ALA A 185 16.69 -2.29 -37.92
N ALA A 186 17.11 -3.13 -38.87
CA ALA A 186 17.76 -2.68 -40.10
C ALA A 186 16.78 -1.93 -41.02
N ALA A 187 15.52 -2.36 -41.10
CA ALA A 187 14.46 -1.68 -41.84
C ALA A 187 14.14 -0.30 -41.25
N LEU A 188 14.10 -0.19 -39.91
CA LEU A 188 13.98 1.09 -39.21
C LEU A 188 15.16 2.02 -39.54
N GLU A 189 16.39 1.52 -39.48
CA GLU A 189 17.59 2.31 -39.79
C GLU A 189 17.62 2.76 -41.26
N ALA A 190 17.26 1.88 -42.21
CA ALA A 190 17.15 2.22 -43.63
C ALA A 190 16.07 3.30 -43.86
N SER A 191 14.93 3.19 -43.17
CA SER A 191 13.86 4.19 -43.22
C SER A 191 14.32 5.53 -42.63
N LEU A 192 15.06 5.50 -41.52
CA LEU A 192 15.67 6.69 -40.92
C LEU A 192 16.65 7.35 -41.88
N GLN A 193 17.50 6.57 -42.57
CA GLN A 193 18.44 7.07 -43.58
C GLN A 193 17.74 7.70 -44.79
N ALA A 194 16.64 7.11 -45.26
CA ALA A 194 15.88 7.61 -46.40
C ALA A 194 15.01 8.85 -46.12
N ALA A 195 14.81 9.22 -44.85
CA ALA A 195 13.98 10.34 -44.44
C ALA A 195 14.76 11.65 -44.28
N ASP A 196 14.17 12.77 -44.68
CA ASP A 196 14.67 14.13 -44.44
C ASP A 196 14.14 14.72 -43.13
N LEU A 197 13.00 14.20 -42.67
CA LEU A 197 12.28 14.60 -41.45
C LEU A 197 11.70 13.36 -40.77
N VAL A 198 11.79 13.30 -39.45
CA VAL A 198 11.20 12.23 -38.63
C VAL A 198 10.14 12.80 -37.69
N ILE A 199 8.98 12.13 -37.62
CA ILE A 199 7.91 12.38 -36.66
C ILE A 199 7.88 11.17 -35.72
N CYS A 200 8.20 11.38 -34.45
CA CYS A 200 8.38 10.32 -33.45
C CYS A 200 7.27 10.41 -32.39
N GLN A 201 6.39 9.40 -32.33
CA GLN A 201 5.26 9.35 -31.40
C GLN A 201 5.64 8.66 -30.07
N THR A 202 6.13 9.40 -29.08
CA THR A 202 6.79 8.83 -27.89
C THR A 202 5.92 7.91 -27.05
N GLY A 203 4.62 8.16 -26.98
CA GLY A 203 3.68 7.35 -26.20
C GLY A 203 3.31 6.00 -26.82
N CYS A 204 3.78 5.68 -28.03
CA CYS A 204 3.38 4.48 -28.77
C CYS A 204 4.57 3.68 -29.33
N LEU A 205 5.80 4.02 -28.93
CA LEU A 205 7.02 3.34 -29.36
C LEU A 205 7.51 2.35 -28.32
N SER A 206 8.21 1.32 -28.79
CA SER A 206 9.01 0.50 -27.91
C SER A 206 10.19 1.29 -27.33
N HIS A 207 10.68 0.85 -26.16
CA HIS A 207 11.81 1.52 -25.52
C HIS A 207 13.05 1.51 -26.43
N GLY A 208 13.28 0.41 -27.17
CA GLY A 208 14.39 0.27 -28.10
C GLY A 208 14.28 1.16 -29.34
N ALA A 209 13.07 1.32 -29.90
CA ALA A 209 12.84 2.15 -31.09
C ALA A 209 12.99 3.64 -30.79
N TYR A 210 12.50 4.10 -29.64
CA TYR A 210 12.62 5.51 -29.22
C TYR A 210 14.08 5.97 -29.16
N TRP A 211 14.94 5.23 -28.45
CA TRP A 211 16.35 5.59 -28.29
C TRP A 211 17.11 5.55 -29.62
N ARG A 212 16.83 4.57 -30.49
CA ARG A 212 17.45 4.48 -31.82
C ARG A 212 17.12 5.68 -32.68
N VAL A 213 15.84 6.07 -32.75
CA VAL A 213 15.40 7.25 -33.51
C VAL A 213 16.03 8.52 -32.94
N GLN A 214 16.05 8.67 -31.62
CA GLN A 214 16.62 9.85 -30.95
C GLN A 214 18.12 9.97 -31.19
N ASP A 215 18.88 8.89 -31.01
CA ASP A 215 20.33 8.86 -31.22
C ASP A 215 20.69 9.10 -32.70
N HIS A 216 19.99 8.44 -33.63
CA HIS A 216 20.19 8.65 -35.08
C HIS A 216 19.97 10.12 -35.47
N CYS A 217 18.85 10.73 -35.06
CA CYS A 217 18.56 12.12 -35.40
C CYS A 217 19.56 13.09 -34.77
N ARG A 218 20.03 12.80 -33.55
CA ARG A 218 21.05 13.60 -32.87
C ARG A 218 22.41 13.54 -33.58
N ARG A 219 22.83 12.37 -34.05
CA ARG A 219 24.12 12.17 -34.74
C ARG A 219 24.13 12.69 -36.18
N THR A 220 23.05 12.45 -36.91
CA THR A 220 22.94 12.83 -38.34
C THR A 220 22.41 14.25 -38.55
N GLY A 221 21.86 14.84 -37.51
CA GLY A 221 21.28 16.18 -37.52
C GLY A 221 19.94 16.29 -38.25
N LYS A 222 19.28 15.17 -38.55
CA LYS A 222 17.94 15.15 -39.14
C LYS A 222 16.91 15.80 -38.22
N GLN A 223 15.98 16.53 -38.81
CA GLN A 223 14.93 17.18 -38.04
C GLN A 223 14.01 16.09 -37.46
N CYS A 224 13.87 16.08 -36.14
CA CYS A 224 13.00 15.13 -35.44
C CYS A 224 11.96 15.89 -34.62
N VAL A 225 10.68 15.63 -34.90
CA VAL A 225 9.54 16.20 -34.20
C VAL A 225 9.00 15.16 -33.25
N LEU A 226 9.13 15.42 -31.96
CA LEU A 226 8.67 14.53 -30.91
C LEU A 226 7.22 14.89 -30.54
N LEU A 227 6.31 13.94 -30.70
CA LEU A 227 4.90 14.08 -30.38
C LEU A 227 4.57 13.21 -29.16
N ASP A 228 4.31 13.87 -28.04
CA ASP A 228 3.87 13.23 -26.81
C ASP A 228 2.35 13.43 -26.61
N GLN A 229 1.66 12.42 -26.06
CA GLN A 229 0.27 12.60 -25.61
C GLN A 229 0.26 12.86 -24.09
N PRO A 230 -0.43 13.92 -23.59
CA PRO A 230 -1.41 14.76 -24.27
C PRO A 230 -0.91 16.17 -24.60
N ALA A 231 -1.11 16.56 -25.87
CA ALA A 231 -1.41 17.90 -26.38
C ALA A 231 -0.94 19.10 -25.52
N GLN A 232 0.33 19.50 -25.67
CA GLN A 232 0.74 20.92 -25.58
C GLN A 232 2.20 21.20 -25.98
N THR A 233 3.05 20.18 -26.07
CA THR A 233 4.48 20.42 -26.35
C THR A 233 4.92 19.65 -27.59
N VAL A 234 5.18 20.37 -28.68
CA VAL A 234 5.94 19.84 -29.81
C VAL A 234 7.41 20.13 -29.52
N GLN A 235 8.20 19.10 -29.23
CA GLN A 235 9.63 19.26 -29.05
C GLN A 235 10.32 19.02 -30.40
N VAL A 236 10.93 20.06 -30.97
CA VAL A 236 11.69 19.95 -32.21
C VAL A 236 13.16 19.77 -31.85
N VAL A 237 13.67 18.58 -32.09
CA VAL A 237 15.11 18.33 -32.05
C VAL A 237 15.66 18.71 -33.43
N ARG A 238 16.31 19.87 -33.52
CA ARG A 238 17.10 20.25 -34.70
C ARG A 238 18.55 19.80 -34.49
N GLY A 239 19.09 19.10 -35.48
CA GLY A 239 20.54 19.01 -35.61
C GLY A 239 21.18 20.35 -35.93
N PRO A 240 22.49 20.52 -35.67
CA PRO A 240 23.22 21.68 -36.14
C PRO A 240 23.17 21.72 -37.67
N ARG A 241 22.54 22.74 -38.26
CA ARG A 241 22.62 23.02 -39.70
C ARG A 241 23.49 24.25 -39.90
N GLU A 242 24.63 24.06 -40.58
CA GLU A 242 25.24 25.11 -41.38
C GLU A 242 24.26 25.48 -42.50
N LEU A 243 23.63 26.63 -42.35
CA LEU A 243 22.87 27.28 -43.42
C LEU A 243 23.88 27.96 -44.33
N GLN A 244 24.19 27.34 -45.47
CA GLN A 244 24.79 28.06 -46.59
C GLN A 244 23.79 29.13 -47.04
N ALA A 245 24.17 30.38 -46.84
CA ALA A 245 23.55 31.54 -47.43
C ALA A 245 23.81 31.51 -48.95
N THR A 246 22.75 31.36 -49.74
CA THR A 246 22.73 31.87 -51.12
C THR A 246 21.87 33.11 -51.12
N ALA A 247 22.54 34.25 -50.92
CA ALA A 247 22.02 35.53 -51.37
C ALA A 247 22.03 35.54 -52.91
N GLN A 248 20.86 35.69 -53.53
CA GLN A 248 20.73 36.20 -54.89
C GLN A 248 19.96 37.52 -54.84
N ALA A 249 20.54 38.50 -55.53
CA ALA A 249 20.32 39.95 -55.47
C ALA A 249 19.00 40.44 -56.09
N PRO A 250 18.59 41.69 -55.84
CA PRO A 250 17.76 42.43 -56.77
C PRO A 250 18.62 43.14 -57.83
N GLN A 251 18.21 42.97 -59.09
CA GLN A 251 18.68 43.72 -60.25
C GLN A 251 18.05 45.13 -60.26
N GLU A 252 18.87 46.14 -60.52
CA GLU A 252 18.53 47.34 -61.30
C GLU A 252 19.59 47.53 -62.38
#